data_AF-A0ABD5T4J0-F1
#
_entry.id   AF-A0ABD5T4J0-F1
#
_cell.length_a   1.000
_cell.length_b   1.000
_cell.length_c   1.000
_cell.angle_alpha   90.00
_cell.angle_beta   90.00
_cell.angle_gamma   90.00
#
_symmetry.space_group_name_H-M   'P 1'
#
loop_
_entity.id
_entity.type
_entity.pdbx_description
1 polymer ?
#
loop_
_entity_poly.entity_id
_entity_poly.type
_entity_poly.pdbx_seq_one_letter_code
_entity_poly.pdbx_strand_id
1 'polypeptide(L)'
;MTPRELRADVPALSESAYFNFGAHGPSPRYVVEAASSFIEDHEFGSGTTDPYEYAFETYDTVRERIAAFVGAEPDEIALTESTTDGITRIAGAIDWDPGDVVVRTDLEHPAGVLPWKRLEREGVEVRVVETENGRIDRE
;
A
#
# COMPACT_ATOMS: atom_id res chain seq x y z
N MET A 1 18.57 13.36 6.31
CA MET A 1 18.85 13.18 4.88
C MET A 1 18.30 14.36 4.10
N THR A 2 19.10 14.98 3.25
CA THR A 2 18.68 16.06 2.34
C THR A 2 18.18 15.50 1.01
N PRO A 3 17.41 16.26 0.19
CA PRO A 3 16.99 15.78 -1.13
C PRO A 3 18.15 15.39 -2.06
N ARG A 4 19.32 16.04 -1.92
CA ARG A 4 20.52 15.71 -2.70
C ARG A 4 21.16 14.41 -2.24
N GLU A 5 21.20 14.16 -0.93
CA GLU A 5 21.66 12.90 -0.35
C GLU A 5 20.75 11.74 -0.80
N LEU A 6 19.43 11.92 -0.73
CA LEU A 6 18.47 10.92 -1.21
C LEU A 6 18.65 10.63 -2.70
N ARG A 7 18.77 11.67 -3.54
CA ARG A 7 19.00 11.48 -4.99
C ARG A 7 20.29 10.73 -5.27
N ALA A 8 21.36 11.03 -4.54
CA ALA A 8 22.65 10.34 -4.69
C ALA A 8 22.56 8.85 -4.32
N ASP A 9 21.64 8.50 -3.41
CA ASP A 9 21.40 7.11 -3.02
C ASP A 9 20.48 6.34 -3.97
N VAL A 10 19.88 6.97 -4.98
CA VAL A 10 19.04 6.30 -5.99
C VAL A 10 19.82 6.18 -7.31
N PRO A 11 20.49 5.05 -7.61
CA PRO A 11 21.43 4.96 -8.73
C PRO A 11 20.80 5.28 -10.10
N ALA A 12 19.55 4.89 -10.32
CA ALA A 12 18.85 5.17 -11.58
C ALA A 12 18.73 6.68 -11.89
N LEU A 13 18.85 7.55 -10.88
CA LEU A 13 18.78 9.00 -11.05
C LEU A 13 20.13 9.63 -11.40
N SER A 14 21.25 8.91 -11.41
CA SER A 14 22.54 9.50 -11.81
C SER A 14 22.59 9.84 -13.30
N GLU A 15 21.90 9.06 -14.13
CA GLU A 15 21.93 9.18 -15.60
C GLU A 15 20.64 9.73 -16.20
N SER A 16 19.58 9.88 -15.40
CA SER A 16 18.24 10.21 -15.89
C SER A 16 17.50 11.23 -15.01
N ALA A 17 16.67 12.04 -15.67
CA ALA A 17 15.61 12.81 -15.03
C ALA A 17 14.32 11.99 -15.03
N TYR A 18 13.94 11.47 -13.86
CA TYR A 18 12.76 10.62 -13.71
C TYR A 18 11.56 11.45 -13.26
N PHE A 19 10.53 11.53 -14.10
CA PHE A 19 9.30 12.30 -13.83
C PHE A 19 8.05 11.43 -13.68
N ASN A 20 8.20 10.10 -13.56
CA ASN A 20 7.09 9.15 -13.50
C ASN A 20 6.83 8.56 -12.09
N PHE A 21 7.24 9.27 -11.02
CA PHE A 21 7.09 8.81 -9.64
C PHE A 21 5.63 8.53 -9.22
N GLY A 22 4.65 9.05 -9.97
CA GLY A 22 3.23 8.76 -9.74
C GLY A 22 2.79 7.34 -10.13
N ALA A 23 3.58 6.61 -10.91
CA ALA A 23 3.30 5.21 -11.26
C ALA A 23 4.11 4.24 -10.41
N HIS A 24 5.44 4.35 -10.47
CA HIS A 24 6.41 3.68 -9.61
C HIS A 24 7.69 4.51 -9.63
N GLY A 25 8.66 4.22 -8.76
CA GLY A 25 9.93 4.93 -8.73
C GLY A 25 11.09 4.00 -8.43
N PRO A 26 12.30 4.31 -8.91
CA PRO A 26 13.49 3.58 -8.51
C PRO A 26 13.75 3.76 -7.00
N SER A 27 14.04 2.66 -6.31
CA SER A 27 14.31 2.69 -4.87
C SER A 27 15.72 3.23 -4.55
N PRO A 28 15.90 3.88 -3.40
CA PRO A 28 17.22 4.11 -2.81
C PRO A 28 17.95 2.79 -2.55
N ARG A 29 19.28 2.83 -2.57
CA ARG A 29 20.14 1.66 -2.37
C ARG A 29 19.86 0.98 -1.03
N TYR A 30 19.71 1.75 0.05
CA TYR A 30 19.45 1.17 1.37
C TYR A 30 18.14 0.38 1.44
N VAL A 31 17.14 0.70 0.60
CA VAL A 31 15.87 -0.05 0.53
C VAL A 31 16.08 -1.39 -0.16
N VAL A 32 16.81 -1.40 -1.28
CA VAL A 32 17.14 -2.63 -2.00
C VAL A 32 17.99 -3.53 -1.13
N GLU A 33 19.01 -2.98 -0.47
CA GLU A 33 19.89 -3.72 0.43
C GLU A 33 19.11 -4.32 1.61
N ALA A 34 18.23 -3.57 2.27
CA ALA A 34 17.42 -4.11 3.37
C ALA A 34 16.51 -5.26 2.92
N ALA A 35 15.89 -5.17 1.74
CA ALA A 35 15.06 -6.24 1.21
C ALA A 35 15.88 -7.49 0.85
N SER A 36 17.05 -7.31 0.24
CA SER A 36 17.98 -8.39 -0.07
C SER A 36 18.48 -9.07 1.21
N SER A 37 18.93 -8.30 2.20
CA SER A 37 19.39 -8.82 3.48
C SER A 37 18.29 -9.60 4.21
N PHE A 38 17.05 -9.12 4.20
CA PHE A 38 15.94 -9.88 4.80
C PHE A 38 15.80 -11.28 4.17
N ILE A 39 15.85 -11.37 2.83
CA ILE A 39 15.76 -12.65 2.13
C ILE A 39 16.97 -13.53 2.46
N GLU A 40 18.19 -12.98 2.41
CA GLU A 40 19.41 -13.72 2.72
C GLU A 40 19.42 -14.25 4.15
N ASP A 41 19.06 -13.41 5.12
CA ASP A 41 18.99 -13.79 6.53
C ASP A 41 17.89 -14.83 6.76
N HIS A 42 16.72 -14.67 6.12
CA HIS A 42 15.61 -15.62 6.20
C HIS A 42 16.02 -17.01 5.70
N GLU A 43 16.64 -17.09 4.51
CA GLU A 43 16.98 -18.34 3.84
C GLU A 43 18.26 -19.01 4.39
N PHE A 44 19.29 -18.21 4.67
CA PHE A 44 20.62 -18.74 5.02
C PHE A 44 20.94 -18.62 6.51
N GLY A 45 20.50 -17.55 7.16
CA GLY A 45 20.76 -17.29 8.58
C GLY A 45 19.81 -18.09 9.48
N SER A 46 18.51 -17.84 9.37
CA SER A 46 17.47 -18.49 10.16
C SER A 46 16.98 -19.81 9.59
N GLY A 47 17.33 -20.15 8.34
CA GLY A 47 16.81 -21.35 7.65
C GLY A 47 17.11 -22.69 8.34
N THR A 48 18.10 -22.73 9.25
CA THR A 48 18.42 -23.92 10.07
C THR A 48 17.95 -23.85 11.52
N THR A 49 17.38 -22.71 11.93
CA THR A 49 16.78 -22.51 13.25
C THR A 49 15.26 -22.39 13.07
N ASP A 50 14.69 -21.19 13.11
CA ASP A 50 13.28 -20.94 12.88
C ASP A 50 13.11 -19.73 11.93
N PRO A 51 12.91 -19.97 10.62
CA PRO A 51 12.69 -18.88 9.66
C PRO A 51 11.33 -18.20 9.85
N TYR A 52 10.34 -18.87 10.46
CA TYR A 52 9.03 -18.27 10.72
C TYR A 52 9.11 -17.26 11.86
N GLU A 53 9.78 -17.61 12.96
CA GLU A 53 10.02 -16.67 14.07
C GLU A 53 10.72 -15.41 13.57
N TYR A 54 11.81 -15.56 12.80
CA TYR A 54 12.53 -14.43 12.20
C TYR A 54 11.65 -13.55 11.30
N ALA A 55 10.82 -14.17 10.44
CA ALA A 55 9.89 -13.44 9.59
C ALA A 55 8.84 -12.67 10.40
N PHE A 56 8.23 -13.31 11.41
CA PHE A 56 7.20 -12.69 12.22
C PHE A 56 7.73 -11.55 13.08
N GLU A 57 8.89 -11.70 13.72
CA GLU A 57 9.55 -10.61 14.45
C GLU A 57 9.85 -9.41 13.54
N THR A 58 10.28 -9.69 12.31
CA THR A 58 10.49 -8.64 11.30
C THR A 58 9.18 -7.95 10.94
N TYR A 59 8.10 -8.72 10.72
CA TYR A 59 6.79 -8.16 10.40
C TYR A 59 6.23 -7.31 11.54
N ASP A 60 6.42 -7.71 12.79
CA ASP A 60 5.99 -6.92 13.95
C ASP A 60 6.76 -5.60 14.04
N THR A 61 8.08 -5.65 13.84
CA THR A 61 8.91 -4.44 13.73
C THR A 61 8.44 -3.52 12.60
N VAL A 62 8.03 -4.08 11.45
CA VAL A 62 7.49 -3.31 10.33
C VAL A 62 6.16 -2.66 10.70
N ARG A 63 5.24 -3.40 11.36
CA ARG A 63 3.97 -2.85 11.83
C ARG A 63 4.17 -1.68 12.78
N GLU A 64 5.04 -1.82 13.78
CA GLU A 64 5.37 -0.74 14.73
C GLU A 64 5.87 0.53 14.01
N ARG A 65 6.75 0.38 13.03
CA ARG A 65 7.30 1.51 12.27
C ARG A 65 6.26 2.19 11.40
N ILE A 66 5.39 1.43 10.73
CA ILE A 66 4.30 1.97 9.91
C ILE A 66 3.28 2.67 10.80
N ALA A 67 2.88 2.05 11.91
CA ALA A 67 1.94 2.59 12.89
C ALA A 67 2.41 3.96 13.40
N ALA A 68 3.68 4.06 13.83
CA ALA A 68 4.27 5.33 14.24
C ALA A 68 4.31 6.39 13.14
N PHE A 69 4.47 5.99 11.87
CA PHE A 69 4.50 6.92 10.73
C PHE A 69 3.11 7.49 10.39
N VAL A 70 2.06 6.67 10.48
CA VAL A 70 0.69 7.08 10.13
C VAL A 70 -0.15 7.55 11.32
N GLY A 71 0.35 7.39 12.55
CA GLY A 71 -0.35 7.75 13.78
C GLY A 71 -1.42 6.75 14.20
N ALA A 72 -1.11 5.46 14.09
CA ALA A 72 -1.98 4.33 14.47
C ALA A 72 -1.29 3.42 15.50
N GLU A 73 -2.00 2.40 15.99
CA GLU A 73 -1.44 1.32 16.81
C GLU A 73 -0.95 0.14 15.92
N PRO A 74 0.04 -0.66 16.35
CA PRO A 74 0.58 -1.76 15.54
C PRO A 74 -0.47 -2.80 15.12
N ASP A 75 -1.48 -3.07 15.95
CA ASP A 75 -2.57 -4.02 15.66
C ASP A 75 -3.60 -3.48 14.64
N GLU A 76 -3.56 -2.19 14.32
CA GLU A 76 -4.35 -1.59 13.24
C GLU A 76 -3.66 -1.74 11.86
N ILE A 77 -2.42 -2.26 11.80
CA ILE A 77 -1.63 -2.36 10.57
C ILE A 77 -1.67 -3.77 9.96
N ALA A 78 -2.40 -3.91 8.85
CA ALA A 78 -2.34 -5.07 7.98
C ALA A 78 -1.25 -4.89 6.90
N LEU A 79 -0.35 -5.87 6.76
CA LEU A 79 0.62 -5.91 5.66
C LEU A 79 -0.03 -6.57 4.44
N THR A 80 -0.06 -5.87 3.31
CA THR A 80 -0.70 -6.31 2.05
C THR A 80 0.26 -6.22 0.88
N GLU A 81 -0.07 -6.82 -0.28
CA GLU A 81 0.83 -6.86 -1.43
C GLU A 81 0.80 -5.56 -2.28
N SER A 82 -0.27 -4.79 -2.21
CA SER A 82 -0.43 -3.51 -2.94
C SER A 82 -1.64 -2.72 -2.44
N THR A 83 -1.77 -1.46 -2.86
CA THR A 83 -2.98 -0.65 -2.61
C THR A 83 -4.25 -1.33 -3.15
N THR A 84 -4.18 -1.95 -4.34
CA THR A 84 -5.31 -2.68 -4.95
C THR A 84 -5.73 -3.87 -4.10
N ASP A 85 -4.76 -4.63 -3.62
CA ASP A 85 -4.97 -5.78 -2.75
C ASP A 85 -5.60 -5.34 -1.41
N GLY A 86 -5.08 -4.27 -0.80
CA GLY A 86 -5.66 -3.67 0.41
C GLY A 86 -7.12 -3.25 0.24
N ILE A 87 -7.45 -2.46 -0.80
CA ILE A 87 -8.82 -2.02 -1.06
C ILE A 87 -9.76 -3.22 -1.30
N THR A 88 -9.30 -4.21 -2.06
CA THR A 88 -10.10 -5.40 -2.37
C THR A 88 -10.38 -6.24 -1.13
N ARG A 89 -9.41 -6.37 -0.20
CA ARG A 89 -9.65 -7.04 1.08
C ARG A 89 -10.71 -6.34 1.91
N ILE A 90 -10.68 -5.01 2.00
CA ILE A 90 -11.72 -4.25 2.71
C ILE A 90 -13.10 -4.51 2.08
N ALA A 91 -13.21 -4.43 0.76
CA ALA A 91 -14.46 -4.68 0.06
C ALA A 91 -15.02 -6.09 0.34
N GLY A 92 -14.15 -7.09 0.48
CA GLY A 92 -14.55 -8.48 0.77
C GLY A 92 -14.66 -8.84 2.26
N ALA A 93 -14.21 -7.98 3.17
CA ALA A 93 -14.23 -8.22 4.62
C ALA A 93 -15.48 -7.67 5.31
N ILE A 94 -16.23 -6.80 4.62
CA ILE A 94 -17.51 -6.27 5.10
C ILE A 94 -18.62 -7.24 4.71
N ASP A 95 -19.47 -7.59 5.68
CA ASP A 95 -20.71 -8.33 5.42
C ASP A 95 -21.75 -7.38 4.84
N TRP A 96 -21.95 -7.44 3.52
CA TRP A 96 -22.87 -6.56 2.79
C TRP A 96 -24.29 -7.14 2.71
N ASP A 97 -25.27 -6.28 2.88
CA ASP A 97 -26.67 -6.59 2.60
C ASP A 97 -27.16 -5.86 1.32
N PRO A 98 -28.09 -6.45 0.56
CA PRO A 98 -28.72 -5.76 -0.55
C PRO A 98 -29.38 -4.44 -0.09
N GLY A 99 -29.01 -3.34 -0.75
CA GLY A 99 -29.44 -1.99 -0.40
C GLY A 99 -28.42 -1.19 0.42
N ASP A 100 -27.33 -1.81 0.89
CA ASP A 100 -26.19 -1.06 1.45
C ASP A 100 -25.57 -0.12 0.41
N VAL A 101 -24.96 0.97 0.87
CA VAL A 101 -24.47 2.04 0.00
C VAL A 101 -22.97 2.24 0.18
N VAL A 102 -22.24 2.18 -0.94
CA VAL A 102 -20.85 2.64 -1.03
C VAL A 102 -20.84 3.98 -1.77
N VAL A 103 -20.14 4.96 -1.21
CA VAL A 103 -19.95 6.28 -1.84
C VAL A 103 -18.48 6.44 -2.23
N ARG A 104 -18.24 6.83 -3.48
CA ARG A 104 -16.90 7.07 -4.04
C ARG A 104 -16.89 8.29 -4.96
N THR A 105 -15.72 8.83 -5.27
CA THR A 105 -15.58 10.02 -6.13
C THR A 105 -15.42 9.65 -7.59
N ASP A 106 -15.74 10.51 -8.56
CA ASP A 106 -15.42 10.25 -9.97
C ASP A 106 -13.91 10.21 -10.32
N LEU A 107 -13.03 10.56 -9.36
CA LEU A 107 -11.57 10.61 -9.50
C LEU A 107 -10.83 9.33 -9.08
N GLU A 108 -11.54 8.27 -8.70
CA GLU A 108 -10.89 7.02 -8.25
C GLU A 108 -10.02 6.37 -9.34
N HIS A 109 -8.86 5.87 -8.92
CA HIS A 109 -8.09 4.88 -9.70
C HIS A 109 -8.95 3.62 -9.94
N PRO A 110 -8.76 2.83 -11.02
CA PRO A 110 -9.53 1.60 -11.24
C PRO A 110 -9.59 0.65 -10.04
N ALA A 111 -8.54 0.60 -9.23
CA ALA A 111 -8.50 -0.16 -7.98
C ALA A 111 -9.55 0.29 -6.94
N GLY A 112 -9.90 1.58 -6.93
CA GLY A 112 -10.96 2.17 -6.10
C GLY A 112 -12.33 2.17 -6.77
N VAL A 113 -12.49 1.55 -7.95
CA VAL A 113 -13.79 1.44 -8.66
C VAL A 113 -14.24 -0.01 -8.76
N LEU A 114 -13.35 -0.89 -9.22
CA LEU A 114 -13.71 -2.25 -9.63
C LEU A 114 -14.22 -3.14 -8.48
N PRO A 115 -13.65 -3.10 -7.26
CA PRO A 115 -14.17 -3.89 -6.15
C PRO A 115 -15.62 -3.56 -5.80
N TRP A 116 -15.96 -2.27 -5.74
CA TRP A 116 -17.32 -1.81 -5.42
C TRP A 116 -18.30 -2.10 -6.56
N LYS A 117 -17.87 -1.91 -7.81
CA LYS A 117 -18.66 -2.25 -9.00
C LYS A 117 -19.03 -3.74 -9.04
N ARG A 118 -18.16 -4.62 -8.52
CA ARG A 118 -18.50 -6.03 -8.39
C ARG A 118 -19.67 -6.24 -7.43
N LEU A 119 -19.68 -5.55 -6.28
CA LEU A 119 -20.71 -5.68 -5.24
C LEU A 119 -22.10 -5.22 -5.70
N GLU A 120 -22.19 -4.41 -6.77
CA GLU A 120 -23.48 -4.10 -7.41
C GLU A 120 -24.23 -5.38 -7.84
N ARG A 121 -23.50 -6.44 -8.20
CA ARG A 121 -24.09 -7.75 -8.55
C ARG A 121 -24.69 -8.47 -7.34
N GLU A 122 -24.28 -8.08 -6.15
CA GLU A 122 -24.69 -8.63 -4.85
C GLU A 122 -25.76 -7.74 -4.19
N GLY A 123 -26.16 -6.63 -4.85
CA GLY A 123 -27.25 -5.76 -4.40
C GLY A 123 -26.79 -4.49 -3.68
N VAL A 124 -25.48 -4.24 -3.57
CA VAL A 124 -24.93 -3.00 -3.01
C VAL A 124 -25.11 -1.85 -4.01
N GLU A 125 -25.57 -0.70 -3.55
CA GLU A 125 -25.66 0.52 -4.34
C GLU A 125 -24.32 1.26 -4.32
N VAL A 126 -23.77 1.59 -5.51
CA VAL A 126 -22.57 2.43 -5.63
C VAL A 126 -22.97 3.82 -6.08
N ARG A 127 -22.81 4.81 -5.20
CA ARG A 127 -23.04 6.22 -5.50
C ARG A 127 -21.75 6.94 -5.84
N VAL A 128 -21.83 7.80 -6.84
CA VAL A 128 -20.71 8.61 -7.32
C VAL A 128 -20.92 10.06 -6.93
N VAL A 129 -19.92 10.63 -6.26
CA VAL A 129 -19.80 12.08 -6.08
C VAL A 129 -19.00 12.63 -7.25
N GLU A 130 -19.64 13.43 -8.09
CA GLU A 130 -18.99 14.11 -9.23
C GLU A 130 -18.04 15.20 -8.73
N THR A 131 -16.95 15.42 -9.46
CA THR A 131 -16.01 16.51 -9.16
C THR A 131 -16.00 17.58 -10.23
N GLU A 132 -15.72 18.81 -9.80
CA GLU A 132 -15.53 19.95 -10.70
C GLU A 132 -14.06 20.36 -10.70
N ASN A 133 -13.43 20.36 -11.88
CA ASN A 133 -12.01 20.69 -12.04
C ASN A 133 -11.07 19.88 -11.12
N GLY A 134 -11.38 18.59 -10.90
CA GLY A 134 -10.60 17.69 -10.05
C GLY A 134 -10.76 17.97 -8.55
N ARG A 135 -11.83 18.65 -8.14
CA ARG A 135 -12.13 18.96 -6.73
C ARG A 135 -13.54 18.52 -6.37
N ILE A 136 -13.67 17.95 -5.18
CA ILE A 136 -14.95 17.58 -4.57
C ILE A 136 -15.59 18.84 -3.98
N ASP A 137 -16.88 19.04 -4.24
CA ASP A 137 -17.68 20.02 -3.51
C ASP A 137 -17.95 19.52 -2.09
N ARG A 138 -17.72 20.38 -1.09
CA ARG A 138 -17.76 20.02 0.33
C ARG A 138 -18.98 20.57 1.06
N GLU A 139 -19.80 21.39 0.38
CA GLU A 139 -21.06 21.94 0.90
C GLU A 139 -22.24 21.04 0.53
#